data_AF-A0A7L4EEM5-F1
#
_entry.id   AF-A0A7L4EEM5-F1
#
_cell.length_a   1.000
_cell.length_b   1.000
_cell.length_c   1.000
_cell.angle_alpha   90.00
_cell.angle_beta   90.00
_cell.angle_gamma   90.00
#
_symmetry.space_group_name_H-M   'P 1'
#
loop_
_entity.id
_entity.type
_entity.pdbx_description
1 polymer ?
#
loop_
_entity_poly.entity_id
_entity_poly.type
_entity_poly.pdbx_seq_one_letter_code
_entity_poly.pdbx_strand_id
1 'polypeptide(L)'
;SMKVSVVALTILIAAFCYQTSAAPLGSDPPISCCFSYISRQLPRSFVKDYYETNSQCSQPAVVFITRKGREVCANPVEDWVQQYVNELELN
;
A
#
# COMPACT_ATOMS: atom_id res chain seq x y z
N SER A 1 -19.49 51.89 24.01
CA SER A 1 -18.72 50.81 24.67
C SER A 1 -19.03 49.39 24.17
N MET A 2 -20.23 49.07 23.65
CA MET A 2 -20.56 47.70 23.17
C MET A 2 -19.96 47.28 21.81
N LYS A 3 -19.81 48.20 20.86
CA LYS A 3 -19.42 47.88 19.46
C LYS A 3 -17.99 47.35 19.33
N VAL A 4 -17.08 47.82 20.18
CA VAL A 4 -15.66 47.40 20.18
C VAL A 4 -15.52 45.95 20.66
N SER A 5 -16.31 45.54 21.65
CA SER A 5 -16.31 44.15 22.17
C SER A 5 -16.84 43.13 21.16
N VAL A 6 -17.84 43.49 20.35
CA VAL A 6 -18.40 42.58 19.34
C VAL A 6 -17.40 42.32 18.22
N VAL A 7 -16.71 43.37 17.74
CA VAL A 7 -15.70 43.25 16.68
C VAL A 7 -14.50 42.43 17.14
N ALA A 8 -14.02 42.65 18.37
CA ALA A 8 -12.93 41.86 18.94
C ALA A 8 -13.29 40.37 19.08
N LEU A 9 -14.53 40.07 19.49
CA LEU A 9 -15.02 38.69 19.62
C LEU A 9 -15.10 38.00 18.25
N THR A 10 -15.57 38.70 17.21
CA THR A 10 -15.65 38.13 15.85
C THR A 10 -14.28 37.81 15.25
N ILE A 11 -13.26 38.63 15.54
CA ILE A 11 -11.90 38.42 15.06
C ILE A 11 -11.26 37.21 15.74
N LEU A 12 -11.48 37.04 17.05
CA LEU A 12 -10.97 35.90 17.83
C LEU A 12 -11.58 34.56 17.36
N ILE A 13 -12.88 34.53 17.07
CA ILE A 13 -13.56 33.33 16.56
C ILE A 13 -13.05 32.95 15.17
N ALA A 14 -12.89 33.93 14.28
CA ALA A 14 -12.35 33.69 12.94
C ALA A 14 -10.93 33.11 13.02
N ALA A 15 -10.04 33.70 13.83
CA ALA A 15 -8.68 33.20 14.04
C ALA A 15 -8.65 31.74 14.55
N PHE A 16 -9.56 31.38 15.46
CA PHE A 16 -9.64 30.02 16.01
C PHE A 16 -10.13 28.99 14.97
N CYS A 17 -11.03 29.39 14.07
CA CYS A 17 -11.51 28.52 12.98
C CYS A 17 -10.45 28.21 11.92
N TYR A 18 -9.39 29.03 11.78
CA TYR A 18 -8.29 28.75 10.84
C TYR A 18 -7.25 27.75 11.37
N GLN A 19 -7.25 27.45 12.68
CA GLN A 19 -6.19 26.65 13.31
C GLN A 19 -6.46 25.15 13.41
N THR A 20 -7.52 24.64 12.78
CA THR A 20 -7.88 23.22 12.82
C THR A 20 -7.91 22.56 11.45
N SER A 21 -6.81 22.72 10.69
CA SER A 21 -6.47 21.76 9.64
C SER A 21 -5.41 20.79 10.16
N ALA A 22 -5.80 19.89 11.05
CA ALA A 22 -5.01 18.69 11.31
C ALA A 22 -5.25 17.73 10.13
N ALA A 23 -4.41 17.78 9.10
CA ALA A 23 -4.28 16.64 8.21
C ALA A 23 -3.83 15.45 9.09
N PRO A 24 -4.39 14.24 8.93
CA PRO A 24 -3.88 13.07 9.64
C PRO A 24 -2.38 12.99 9.38
N LEU A 25 -1.58 13.06 10.44
CA LEU A 25 -0.15 12.78 10.35
C LEU A 25 -0.02 11.33 9.88
N GLY A 26 0.27 11.15 8.59
CA GLY A 26 0.69 9.89 7.97
C GLY A 26 -0.07 8.66 8.44
N SER A 27 -1.30 8.44 7.97
CA SER A 27 -1.74 7.06 7.82
C SER A 27 -1.01 6.52 6.60
N ASP A 28 0.13 5.87 6.80
CA ASP A 28 0.76 5.10 5.73
C ASP A 28 -0.32 4.24 5.06
N PRO A 29 -0.35 4.20 3.71
CA PRO A 29 -1.32 3.37 3.02
C PRO A 29 -1.21 1.93 3.54
N PRO A 30 -2.34 1.23 3.65
CA PRO A 30 -2.34 -0.13 4.20
C PRO A 30 -1.36 -1.02 3.40
N ILE A 31 -0.47 -1.68 4.13
CA ILE A 31 0.51 -2.60 3.55
C ILE A 31 -0.21 -3.89 3.15
N SER A 32 -0.08 -4.29 1.89
CA SER A 32 -0.58 -5.57 1.40
C SER A 32 0.40 -6.70 1.74
N CYS A 33 -0.08 -7.71 2.46
CA CYS A 33 0.69 -8.88 2.86
C CYS A 33 0.01 -10.18 2.42
N CYS A 34 0.83 -11.21 2.20
CA CYS A 34 0.36 -12.56 1.93
C CYS A 34 0.27 -13.36 3.23
N PHE A 35 -0.84 -14.05 3.46
CA PHE A 35 -1.05 -14.94 4.61
C PHE A 35 -0.94 -16.43 4.26
N SER A 36 -0.92 -16.76 2.96
CA SER A 36 -0.76 -18.11 2.44
C SER A 36 -0.16 -18.07 1.05
N TYR A 37 0.49 -19.16 0.64
CA TYR A 37 1.01 -19.33 -0.71
C TYR A 37 0.10 -20.24 -1.55
N ILE A 38 0.16 -20.08 -2.86
CA ILE A 38 -0.42 -21.04 -3.79
C ILE A 38 0.25 -22.41 -3.60
N SER A 39 -0.56 -23.47 -3.53
CA SER A 39 -0.06 -24.84 -3.31
C SER A 39 0.42 -25.54 -4.59
N ARG A 40 0.18 -24.96 -5.76
CA ARG A 40 0.55 -25.51 -7.06
C ARG A 40 1.31 -24.47 -7.86
N GLN A 41 2.28 -24.93 -8.62
CA GLN A 41 3.00 -24.08 -9.56
C GLN A 41 2.02 -23.42 -10.54
N LEU A 42 2.10 -22.10 -10.62
CA LEU A 42 1.31 -21.31 -11.55
C LEU A 42 1.86 -21.53 -12.97
N PRO A 43 1.03 -21.82 -13.99
CA PRO A 43 1.54 -21.96 -15.35
C PRO A 43 2.23 -20.67 -15.82
N ARG A 44 3.48 -20.77 -16.29
CA ARG A 44 4.31 -19.62 -16.71
C ARG A 44 3.58 -18.67 -17.68
N SER A 45 2.81 -19.24 -18.60
CA SER A 45 2.05 -18.50 -19.62
C SER A 45 1.02 -17.55 -19.02
N PHE A 46 0.57 -17.79 -17.79
CA PHE A 46 -0.40 -16.93 -17.09
C PHE A 46 0.25 -15.75 -16.39
N VAL A 47 1.56 -15.81 -16.11
CA VAL A 47 2.29 -14.76 -15.40
C VAL A 47 2.59 -13.62 -16.37
N LYS A 48 2.24 -12.41 -15.96
CA LYS A 48 2.53 -11.17 -16.68
C LYS A 48 3.67 -10.41 -16.02
N ASP A 49 3.63 -10.30 -14.70
CA ASP A 49 4.53 -9.45 -13.91
C ASP A 49 4.60 -9.97 -12.46
N TYR A 50 5.44 -9.36 -11.63
CA TYR A 50 5.55 -9.66 -10.20
C TYR A 50 5.91 -8.43 -9.37
N TYR A 51 5.70 -8.55 -8.06
CA TYR A 51 6.31 -7.66 -7.07
C TYR A 51 6.56 -8.42 -5.77
N GLU A 52 7.43 -7.88 -4.92
CA GLU A 52 7.68 -8.43 -3.59
C GLU A 52 6.82 -7.71 -2.53
N THR A 53 6.32 -8.46 -1.56
CA THR A 53 5.63 -7.87 -0.41
C THR A 53 6.58 -7.02 0.43
N ASN A 54 6.02 -6.05 1.15
CA ASN A 54 6.78 -5.19 2.06
C ASN A 54 7.51 -6.01 3.15
N SER A 55 8.69 -5.57 3.56
CA SER A 55 9.49 -6.21 4.61
C SER A 55 8.84 -6.20 6.01
N GLN A 56 7.81 -5.38 6.23
CA GLN A 56 7.00 -5.37 7.45
C GLN A 56 6.01 -6.55 7.52
N CYS A 57 5.80 -7.28 6.42
CA CYS A 57 4.97 -8.48 6.44
C CYS A 57 5.63 -9.58 7.28
N SER A 58 4.82 -10.34 8.02
CA SER A 58 5.31 -11.42 8.88
C SER A 58 5.98 -12.56 8.11
N GLN A 59 5.67 -12.70 6.82
CA GLN A 59 6.31 -13.65 5.93
C GLN A 59 6.60 -13.00 4.57
N PRO A 60 7.77 -13.27 3.96
CA PRO A 60 8.12 -12.76 2.65
C PRO A 60 7.35 -13.48 1.55
N ALA A 61 6.88 -12.75 0.54
CA ALA A 61 6.18 -13.33 -0.60
C ALA A 61 6.54 -12.62 -1.90
N VAL A 62 6.58 -13.40 -2.98
CA VAL A 62 6.48 -12.88 -4.35
C VAL A 62 5.01 -12.93 -4.74
N VAL A 63 4.47 -11.82 -5.23
CA VAL A 63 3.12 -11.75 -5.76
C VAL A 63 3.20 -11.72 -7.28
N PHE A 64 2.72 -12.78 -7.93
CA PHE A 64 2.60 -12.80 -9.38
C PHE A 64 1.30 -12.13 -9.82
N ILE A 65 1.43 -11.20 -10.77
CA ILE A 65 0.30 -10.61 -11.47
C ILE A 65 0.05 -11.44 -12.73
N THR A 66 -1.12 -12.05 -12.79
CA THR A 66 -1.52 -12.83 -13.98
C THR A 66 -1.93 -11.91 -15.13
N ARG A 67 -1.94 -12.43 -16.36
CA ARG A 67 -2.46 -11.72 -17.54
C ARG A 67 -3.94 -11.31 -17.41
N LYS A 68 -4.69 -11.93 -16.50
CA LYS A 68 -6.08 -11.58 -16.16
C LYS A 68 -6.18 -10.57 -15.00
N GLY A 69 -5.06 -10.01 -14.53
CA GLY A 69 -5.02 -9.03 -13.44
C GLY A 69 -5.24 -9.62 -12.04
N ARG A 70 -5.18 -10.96 -11.88
CA ARG A 70 -5.22 -11.59 -10.55
C ARG A 70 -3.84 -11.58 -9.92
N GLU A 71 -3.79 -11.30 -8.63
CA GLU A 71 -2.60 -11.38 -7.79
C GLU A 71 -2.55 -12.74 -7.10
N VAL A 72 -1.39 -13.39 -7.12
CA VAL A 72 -1.17 -14.72 -6.56
C VAL A 72 0.09 -14.71 -5.70
N CYS A 73 -0.08 -14.91 -4.40
CA CYS A 73 1.00 -15.09 -3.45
C CYS A 73 1.75 -16.41 -3.69
N ALA A 74 3.08 -16.34 -3.83
CA ALA A 74 3.96 -17.47 -4.00
C ALA A 74 5.14 -17.42 -3.01
N ASN A 75 5.61 -18.60 -2.61
CA ASN A 75 6.72 -18.73 -1.66
C ASN A 75 8.06 -18.43 -2.37
N PRO A 76 8.83 -17.42 -1.95
CA PRO A 76 10.08 -17.02 -2.61
C PRO A 76 11.16 -18.12 -2.59
N VAL A 77 11.03 -19.13 -1.72
CA VAL A 77 12.00 -20.22 -1.60
C VAL A 77 11.80 -21.32 -2.65
N GLU A 78 10.66 -21.33 -3.35
CA GLU A 78 10.38 -22.34 -4.38
C GLU A 78 11.16 -22.05 -5.67
N ASP A 79 11.80 -23.08 -6.24
CA ASP A 79 12.65 -22.96 -7.44
C ASP A 79 11.91 -22.31 -8.62
N TRP A 80 10.63 -22.68 -8.84
CA TRP A 80 9.84 -22.13 -9.94
C TRP A 80 9.53 -20.64 -9.76
N VAL A 81 9.44 -20.17 -8.50
CA VAL A 81 9.19 -18.76 -8.20
C VAL A 81 10.43 -17.95 -8.55
N GLN A 82 11.60 -18.40 -8.09
CA GLN A 82 12.88 -17.76 -8.42
C GLN A 82 13.14 -17.75 -9.91
N GLN A 83 12.87 -18.86 -10.60
CA GLN A 83 12.98 -18.94 -12.06
C GLN A 83 12.10 -17.88 -12.74
N TYR A 84 10.84 -17.74 -12.31
CA TYR A 84 9.93 -16.79 -12.96
C TYR A 84 10.32 -15.34 -12.70
N VAL A 85 10.79 -15.03 -11.49
CA VAL A 85 11.35 -13.71 -11.15
C VAL A 85 12.52 -13.39 -12.07
N ASN A 86 13.51 -14.28 -12.16
CA ASN A 86 14.68 -14.09 -13.02
C ASN A 86 14.29 -13.90 -14.50
N GLU A 87 13.34 -14.69 -15.01
CA GLU A 87 12.84 -14.54 -16.38
C GLU A 87 12.11 -13.21 -16.64
N LEU A 88 11.51 -12.61 -15.60
CA LEU A 88 10.84 -11.32 -15.70
C LEU A 88 11.80 -10.14 -15.53
N GLU A 89 12.87 -10.28 -14.75
CA GLU A 89 13.92 -9.26 -14.60
C GLU A 89 14.80 -9.10 -15.85
N LEU A 90 14.94 -10.17 -16.64
CA LEU A 90 15.78 -10.19 -17.83
C LEU A 90 15.07 -9.70 -19.11
N ASN A 91 13.76 -9.40 -19.04
CA ASN A 91 12.94 -8.95 -20.16
C ASN A 91 12.75 -7.43 -20.19
#